data_AF-A0A258SP18-F1
#
_entry.id   AF-A0A258SP18-F1
#
_cell.length_a   1.000
_cell.length_b   1.000
_cell.length_c   1.000
_cell.angle_alpha   90.00
_cell.angle_beta   90.00
_cell.angle_gamma   90.00
#
_symmetry.space_group_name_H-M   'P 1'
#
loop_
_entity.id
_entity.type
_entity.pdbx_description
1 polymer ?
#
loop_
_entity_poly.entity_id
_entity_poly.type
_entity_poly.pdbx_seq_one_letter_code
_entity_poly.pdbx_strand_id
1 'polypeptide(L)'
;MLTRRTLMTVATAAVLSAGFAGAAAAQDWKAKYPELVFAVIPAENASGVTDRYQPLMDYLSKELGVKVTLRVANDYAAVIEGQRAGNVQIAAYGPASFARALLTGVKTEAFAIEVNQDGTKGYHSVLYVKADSPYK
;
A
#
# COMPACT_ATOMS: atom_id res chain seq x y z
N MET A 1 -4.80 43.54 -36.33
CA MET A 1 -6.15 42.97 -36.16
C MET A 1 -6.01 41.47 -35.98
N LEU A 2 -6.27 40.94 -34.78
CA LEU A 2 -6.25 39.49 -34.51
C LEU A 2 -7.50 38.86 -35.13
N THR A 3 -7.33 37.96 -36.10
CA THR A 3 -8.46 37.28 -36.75
C THR A 3 -8.92 36.07 -35.92
N ARG A 4 -10.21 35.74 -36.01
CA ARG A 4 -10.83 34.59 -35.31
C ARG A 4 -10.09 33.26 -35.54
N ARG A 5 -9.43 33.11 -36.68
CA ARG A 5 -8.60 31.95 -37.02
C ARG A 5 -7.35 31.84 -36.14
N THR A 6 -6.70 32.97 -35.82
CA THR A 6 -5.53 33.02 -34.92
C THR A 6 -5.93 32.73 -33.47
N LEU A 7 -7.16 33.08 -33.07
CA LEU A 7 -7.70 32.75 -31.74
C LEU A 7 -8.02 31.25 -31.59
N MET A 8 -8.50 30.59 -32.65
CA MET A 8 -8.78 29.14 -32.60
C MET A 8 -7.53 28.27 -32.62
N THR A 9 -6.45 28.65 -33.33
CA THR A 9 -5.19 27.89 -33.34
C THR A 9 -4.39 28.02 -32.04
N VAL A 10 -4.48 29.17 -31.36
CA VAL A 10 -3.86 29.34 -30.02
C VAL A 10 -4.63 28.53 -28.96
N ALA A 11 -5.96 28.47 -29.06
CA ALA A 11 -6.79 27.70 -28.14
C ALA A 11 -6.52 26.18 -28.23
N THR A 12 -6.34 25.63 -29.43
CA THR A 12 -5.99 24.20 -29.58
C THR A 12 -4.57 23.87 -29.12
N ALA A 13 -3.59 24.76 -29.36
CA ALA A 13 -2.23 24.59 -28.86
C ALA A 13 -2.12 24.68 -27.32
N ALA A 14 -2.98 25.48 -26.67
CA ALA A 14 -3.05 25.59 -25.22
C ALA A 14 -3.69 24.35 -24.55
N VAL A 15 -4.66 23.70 -25.20
CA VAL A 15 -5.28 22.46 -24.70
C VAL A 15 -4.33 21.27 -24.82
N LEU A 16 -3.53 21.20 -25.89
CA LEU A 16 -2.51 20.16 -26.07
C LEU A 16 -1.33 20.28 -25.09
N SER A 17 -0.95 21.49 -24.71
CA SER A 17 0.14 21.72 -23.73
C SER A 17 -0.31 21.51 -22.27
N ALA A 18 -1.58 21.78 -21.94
CA ALA A 18 -2.16 21.47 -20.63
C ALA A 18 -2.25 19.95 -20.35
N GLY A 19 -2.49 19.13 -21.38
CA GLY A 19 -2.52 17.66 -21.24
C GLY A 19 -1.15 17.04 -20.92
N PHE A 20 -0.06 17.64 -21.38
CA PHE A 20 1.31 17.15 -21.11
C PHE A 20 1.83 17.54 -19.72
N ALA A 21 1.42 18.70 -19.19
CA ALA A 21 1.84 19.15 -17.86
C ALA A 21 1.31 18.27 -16.72
N GLY A 22 0.09 17.72 -16.87
CA GLY A 22 -0.50 16.81 -15.88
C GLY A 22 0.19 15.44 -15.80
N ALA A 23 0.71 14.94 -16.92
CA ALA A 23 1.43 13.66 -16.95
C ALA A 23 2.85 13.76 -16.31
N ALA A 24 3.51 14.91 -16.46
CA ALA A 24 4.82 15.16 -15.84
C ALA A 24 4.73 15.26 -14.31
N ALA A 25 3.68 15.90 -13.76
CA ALA A 25 3.45 16.00 -12.32
C ALA A 25 3.12 14.65 -11.66
N ALA A 26 2.53 13.71 -12.41
CA ALA A 26 2.16 12.39 -11.92
C ALA A 26 3.38 11.45 -11.65
N GLN A 27 4.59 11.81 -12.09
CA GLN A 27 5.81 10.99 -11.91
C GLN A 27 6.75 11.51 -10.83
N ASP A 28 6.50 12.70 -10.26
CA ASP A 28 7.41 13.36 -9.31
C ASP A 28 7.59 12.56 -8.00
N TRP A 29 6.56 11.79 -7.61
CA TRP A 29 6.63 10.95 -6.43
C TRP A 29 7.66 9.82 -6.55
N LYS A 30 7.97 9.33 -7.76
CA LYS A 30 8.95 8.26 -7.97
C LYS A 30 10.37 8.71 -7.67
N ALA A 31 10.69 9.97 -7.95
CA ALA A 31 11.96 10.57 -7.56
C ALA A 31 12.10 10.65 -6.04
N LYS A 32 10.99 10.95 -5.35
CA LYS A 32 10.92 10.97 -3.88
C LYS A 32 10.96 9.57 -3.26
N TYR A 33 10.36 8.59 -3.93
CA TYR A 33 10.26 7.20 -3.48
C TYR A 33 10.71 6.25 -4.60
N PRO A 34 12.03 6.12 -4.83
CA PRO A 34 12.56 5.21 -5.84
C PRO A 34 12.38 3.73 -5.45
N GLU A 35 12.09 3.48 -4.17
CA GLU A 35 11.72 2.19 -3.60
C GLU A 35 10.60 2.37 -2.59
N LEU A 36 9.66 1.43 -2.57
CA LEU A 36 8.61 1.31 -1.57
C LEU A 36 8.83 0.04 -0.75
N VAL A 37 8.83 0.18 0.56
CA VAL A 37 8.85 -0.97 1.47
C VAL A 37 7.42 -1.33 1.84
N PHE A 38 7.04 -2.56 1.52
CA PHE A 38 5.78 -3.18 1.92
C PHE A 38 6.05 -4.10 3.11
N ALA A 39 5.57 -3.71 4.29
CA ALA A 39 5.75 -4.49 5.51
C ALA A 39 4.56 -5.40 5.78
N VAL A 40 4.85 -6.64 6.15
CA VAL A 40 3.87 -7.61 6.66
C VAL A 40 4.30 -8.05 8.06
N ILE A 41 3.31 -8.21 8.93
CA ILE A 41 3.52 -8.85 10.23
C ILE A 41 3.51 -10.36 10.01
N PRO A 42 4.38 -11.15 10.67
CA PRO A 42 4.43 -12.59 10.46
C PRO A 42 3.07 -13.22 10.71
N ALA A 43 2.54 -13.91 9.70
CA ALA A 43 1.66 -15.04 9.95
C ALA A 43 2.51 -16.19 10.51
N GLU A 44 1.89 -17.09 11.28
CA GLU A 44 2.48 -18.15 12.13
C GLU A 44 3.69 -18.92 11.57
N ASN A 45 3.91 -18.94 10.25
CA ASN A 45 5.14 -19.44 9.65
C ASN A 45 5.76 -18.43 8.67
N ALA A 46 6.89 -17.83 9.07
CA ALA A 46 7.60 -16.84 8.26
C ALA A 46 8.09 -17.39 6.91
N SER A 47 8.36 -18.69 6.78
CA SER A 47 8.87 -19.27 5.53
C SER A 47 7.85 -19.22 4.39
N GLY A 48 6.55 -19.33 4.69
CA GLY A 48 5.48 -19.28 3.69
C GLY A 48 5.01 -17.86 3.34
N VAL A 49 5.43 -16.85 4.10
CA VAL A 49 5.02 -15.46 3.88
C VAL A 49 5.67 -14.90 2.63
N THR A 50 6.97 -15.13 2.43
CA THR A 50 7.68 -14.63 1.24
C THR A 50 7.07 -15.19 -0.04
N ASP A 51 6.87 -16.51 -0.12
CA ASP A 51 6.28 -17.16 -1.31
C ASP A 51 4.87 -16.64 -1.62
N ARG A 52 4.08 -16.32 -0.59
CA ARG A 52 2.73 -15.76 -0.73
C ARG A 52 2.74 -14.31 -1.25
N TYR A 53 3.64 -13.47 -0.76
CA TYR A 53 3.62 -12.03 -1.04
C TYR A 53 4.53 -11.63 -2.21
N GLN A 54 5.54 -12.42 -2.57
CA GLN A 54 6.47 -12.08 -3.64
C GLN A 54 5.76 -11.81 -4.99
N PRO A 55 4.76 -12.61 -5.43
CA PRO A 55 4.03 -12.30 -6.66
C PRO A 55 3.31 -10.94 -6.62
N LEU A 56 2.83 -10.51 -5.45
CA LEU A 56 2.25 -9.18 -5.26
C LEU A 56 3.31 -8.09 -5.35
N MET A 57 4.50 -8.29 -4.77
CA MET A 57 5.59 -7.32 -4.86
C MET A 57 6.05 -7.12 -6.30
N ASP A 58 6.17 -8.21 -7.05
CA ASP A 58 6.56 -8.19 -8.46
C ASP A 58 5.50 -7.45 -9.30
N TYR A 59 4.22 -7.75 -9.05
CA TYR A 59 3.10 -7.06 -9.70
C TYR A 59 3.12 -5.56 -9.38
N LEU A 60 3.21 -5.18 -8.11
CA LEU A 60 3.26 -3.76 -7.71
C LEU A 60 4.49 -3.06 -8.28
N SER A 61 5.65 -3.71 -8.29
CA SER A 61 6.86 -3.13 -8.88
C SER A 61 6.68 -2.83 -10.37
N LYS A 62 6.05 -3.76 -11.10
CA LYS A 62 5.73 -3.58 -12.53
C LYS A 62 4.75 -2.43 -12.76
N GLU A 63 3.63 -2.42 -12.03
CA GLU A 63 2.56 -1.43 -12.24
C GLU A 63 2.96 -0.03 -11.77
N LEU A 64 3.73 0.08 -10.68
CA LEU A 64 4.17 1.35 -10.13
C LEU A 64 5.44 1.87 -10.81
N GLY A 65 6.25 0.99 -11.41
CA GLY A 65 7.51 1.35 -12.07
C GLY A 65 8.60 1.81 -11.12
N VAL A 66 8.54 1.39 -9.85
CA VAL A 66 9.57 1.56 -8.80
C VAL A 66 9.74 0.23 -8.09
N LYS A 67 10.87 0.01 -7.42
CA LYS A 67 11.10 -1.23 -6.68
C LYS A 67 10.12 -1.32 -5.49
N VAL A 68 9.44 -2.44 -5.33
CA VAL A 68 8.64 -2.74 -4.13
C VAL A 68 9.28 -3.92 -3.41
N THR A 69 9.73 -3.69 -2.17
CA THR A 69 10.44 -4.69 -1.37
C THR A 69 9.56 -5.18 -0.23
N LEU A 70 9.44 -6.50 -0.11
CA LEU A 70 8.78 -7.14 1.02
C LEU A 70 9.67 -7.05 2.27
N ARG A 71 9.10 -6.56 3.36
CA ARG A 71 9.69 -6.66 4.70
C ARG A 71 8.78 -7.49 5.60
N VAL A 72 9.21 -8.71 5.90
CA VAL A 72 8.60 -9.49 6.97
C VAL A 72 9.17 -8.98 8.29
N ALA A 73 8.37 -8.26 9.07
CA ALA A 73 8.79 -7.72 10.36
C ALA A 73 8.82 -8.83 11.42
N ASN A 74 9.48 -8.62 12.56
CA ASN A 74 9.47 -9.62 13.65
C ASN A 74 8.23 -9.47 14.54
N ASP A 75 7.65 -8.27 14.60
CA ASP A 75 6.50 -7.94 15.43
C ASP A 75 5.76 -6.70 14.90
N TYR A 76 4.63 -6.40 15.54
CA TYR A 76 3.79 -5.25 15.22
C TYR A 76 4.48 -3.90 15.46
N ALA A 77 5.28 -3.77 16.51
CA ALA A 77 5.93 -2.51 16.87
C ALA A 77 6.99 -2.12 15.82
N ALA A 78 7.71 -3.09 15.28
CA ALA A 78 8.69 -2.88 14.21
C ALA A 78 8.06 -2.30 12.94
N VAL A 79 6.82 -2.69 12.60
CA VAL A 79 6.09 -2.10 11.47
C VAL A 79 5.64 -0.67 11.79
N ILE A 80 5.07 -0.44 12.97
CA ILE A 80 4.59 0.87 13.42
C ILE A 80 5.73 1.89 13.44
N GLU A 81 6.85 1.55 14.08
CA GLU A 81 8.02 2.43 14.16
C GLU A 81 8.75 2.54 12.81
N GLY A 82 8.70 1.50 11.98
CA GLY A 82 9.16 1.54 10.59
C GLY A 82 8.40 2.59 9.77
N GLN A 83 7.07 2.64 9.89
CA GLN A 83 6.26 3.67 9.24
C GLN A 83 6.49 5.05 9.85
N ARG A 84 6.60 5.16 11.18
CA ARG A 84 6.91 6.43 11.86
C ARG A 84 8.21 7.05 11.37
N ALA A 85 9.24 6.23 11.20
CA ALA A 85 10.55 6.65 10.72
C ALA A 85 10.59 6.90 9.20
N GLY A 86 9.52 6.59 8.46
CA GLY A 86 9.49 6.70 7.00
C GLY A 86 10.24 5.58 6.27
N ASN A 87 10.62 4.50 6.97
CA ASN A 87 11.31 3.34 6.41
C ASN A 87 10.33 2.30 5.81
N VAL A 88 9.04 2.45 6.08
CA VAL A 88 7.95 1.61 5.56
C VAL A 88 6.89 2.52 4.96
N GLN A 89 6.53 2.33 3.69
CA GLN A 89 5.53 3.14 3.00
C GLN A 89 4.15 2.45 3.03
N ILE A 90 4.13 1.12 2.95
CA ILE A 90 2.90 0.33 2.92
C ILE A 90 3.00 -0.75 3.99
N ALA A 91 1.93 -0.97 4.75
CA ALA A 91 1.87 -2.00 5.77
C ALA A 91 0.55 -2.77 5.68
N ALA A 92 0.62 -4.10 5.71
CA ALA A 92 -0.54 -4.95 5.91
C ALA A 92 -0.77 -5.14 7.41
N TYR A 93 -1.83 -4.52 7.93
CA TYR A 93 -2.18 -4.54 9.34
C TYR A 93 -3.43 -5.38 9.62
N GLY A 94 -3.45 -6.00 10.81
CA GLY A 94 -4.71 -6.32 11.47
C GLY A 94 -5.36 -5.05 12.07
N PRO A 95 -6.68 -5.03 12.29
CA PRO A 95 -7.40 -3.84 12.76
C PRO A 95 -6.83 -3.23 14.06
N ALA A 96 -6.46 -4.07 15.04
CA ALA A 96 -5.91 -3.62 16.31
C ALA A 96 -4.55 -2.93 16.15
N SER A 97 -3.65 -3.49 15.34
CA SER A 97 -2.34 -2.89 15.06
C SER A 97 -2.43 -1.59 14.26
N PHE A 98 -3.37 -1.52 13.31
CA PHE A 98 -3.65 -0.27 12.58
C PHE A 98 -4.17 0.82 13.53
N ALA A 99 -5.13 0.48 14.39
CA ALA A 99 -5.64 1.40 15.41
C ALA A 99 -4.51 1.90 16.32
N ARG A 100 -3.59 1.02 16.73
CA ARG A 100 -2.42 1.42 17.52
C ARG A 100 -1.47 2.35 16.76
N ALA A 101 -1.24 2.12 15.47
CA ALA A 101 -0.43 3.02 14.65
C ALA A 101 -1.03 4.44 14.62
N LEU A 102 -2.34 4.54 14.36
CA LEU A 102 -3.06 5.82 14.36
C LEU A 102 -3.04 6.52 15.73
N LEU A 103 -3.40 5.80 16.80
CA LEU A 103 -3.46 6.36 18.15
C LEU A 103 -2.10 6.81 18.69
N THR A 104 -1.02 6.24 18.17
CA THR A 104 0.35 6.64 18.51
C THR A 104 0.93 7.68 17.53
N GLY A 105 0.11 8.26 16.64
CA GLY A 105 0.48 9.40 15.80
C GLY A 105 1.26 9.04 14.53
N VAL A 106 1.22 7.79 14.06
CA VAL A 106 1.76 7.46 12.74
C VAL A 106 0.87 8.10 11.68
N LYS A 107 1.47 8.85 10.75
CA LYS A 107 0.78 9.45 9.60
C LYS A 107 0.50 8.37 8.54
N THR A 108 -0.54 7.58 8.76
CA THR A 108 -0.95 6.50 7.87
C THR A 108 -2.47 6.53 7.63
N GLU A 109 -2.90 5.99 6.50
CA GLU A 109 -4.30 5.95 6.08
C GLU A 109 -4.63 4.55 5.56
N ALA A 110 -5.80 4.03 5.93
CA ALA A 110 -6.30 2.78 5.38
C ALA A 110 -6.94 3.04 4.01
N PHE A 111 -6.41 2.41 2.96
CA PHE A 111 -6.91 2.56 1.59
C PHE A 111 -7.41 1.25 0.97
N ALA A 112 -7.15 0.11 1.61
CA ALA A 112 -7.58 -1.21 1.15
C ALA A 112 -7.85 -2.14 2.34
N ILE A 113 -8.69 -3.15 2.10
CA ILE A 113 -8.91 -4.27 3.02
C ILE A 113 -8.76 -5.58 2.25
N GLU A 114 -8.34 -6.63 2.94
CA GLU A 114 -8.39 -7.98 2.42
C GLU A 114 -9.84 -8.48 2.44
N VAL A 115 -10.22 -9.21 1.40
CA VAL A 115 -11.52 -9.87 1.28
C VAL A 115 -11.25 -11.34 1.00
N ASN A 116 -11.90 -12.22 1.77
CA ASN A 116 -11.78 -13.66 1.57
C ASN A 116 -12.34 -14.06 0.20
N GLN A 117 -11.93 -15.23 -0.30
CA GLN A 117 -12.39 -15.73 -1.59
C GLN A 117 -13.92 -15.96 -1.65
N ASP A 118 -14.54 -16.21 -0.50
CA ASP A 118 -15.99 -16.34 -0.36
C ASP A 118 -16.73 -14.99 -0.25
N GLY A 119 -16.00 -13.87 -0.35
CA GLY A 119 -16.53 -12.51 -0.26
C GLY A 119 -16.68 -11.98 1.17
N THR A 120 -16.41 -12.80 2.19
CA THR A 120 -16.48 -12.33 3.58
C THR A 120 -15.39 -11.31 3.89
N LYS A 121 -15.75 -10.32 4.72
CA LYS A 121 -14.86 -9.25 5.16
C LYS A 121 -14.60 -9.41 6.65
N GLY A 122 -13.35 -9.68 7.00
CA GLY A 122 -12.93 -9.91 8.38
C GLY A 122 -12.85 -11.38 8.74
N TYR A 123 -12.71 -11.63 10.04
CA TYR A 123 -12.50 -12.95 10.62
C TYR A 123 -13.00 -12.97 12.07
N HIS A 124 -13.11 -14.17 12.65
CA HIS A 124 -13.43 -14.36 14.06
C HIS A 124 -12.18 -14.70 14.86
N SER A 125 -12.08 -14.12 16.06
CA SER A 125 -11.16 -14.61 17.09
C SER A 125 -11.80 -15.82 17.75
N VAL A 126 -11.01 -16.87 17.94
CA VAL A 126 -11.46 -18.17 18.44
C VAL A 126 -10.49 -18.67 19.49
N LEU A 127 -11.03 -19.41 20.47
CA LEU A 127 -10.25 -20.17 21.44
C LEU A 127 -10.44 -21.64 21.10
N TYR A 128 -9.32 -22.35 20.92
CA TYR A 128 -9.33 -23.78 20.65
C TYR A 128 -8.94 -24.56 21.89
N VAL A 129 -9.62 -25.69 22.10
CA VAL A 129 -9.25 -26.73 23.05
C VAL A 129 -9.00 -28.03 22.29
N LYS A 130 -8.29 -28.98 22.91
CA LYS A 130 -8.20 -30.33 22.33
C LYS A 130 -9.59 -30.94 22.24
N ALA A 131 -9.81 -31.80 21.24
CA ALA A 131 -11.09 -32.47 21.03
C ALA A 131 -11.51 -33.35 22.24
N ASP A 132 -10.56 -33.85 23.01
CA ASP A 132 -10.76 -34.64 24.24
C ASP A 132 -10.71 -33.80 25.53
N SER A 133 -10.69 -32.47 25.43
CA SER A 133 -10.70 -31.56 26.57
C SER A 133 -12.06 -31.58 27.31
N PRO A 134 -12.06 -31.50 28.66
CA PRO A 134 -13.30 -31.34 29.42
C PRO A 134 -13.88 -29.91 29.35
N TYR A 135 -13.11 -28.93 28.88
CA TYR A 135 -13.54 -27.54 28.69
C TYR A 135 -14.16 -27.33 27.31
N LYS A 136 -15.21 -26.50 27.22
CA LYS A 136 -15.91 -26.12 25.99
C LYS A 136 -15.95 -24.61 25.83
#